data_AF-A0A0D0DKB7-F1
#
_entry.id   AF-A0A0D0DKB7-F1
#
_cell.length_a   1.000
_cell.length_b   1.000
_cell.length_c   1.000
_cell.angle_alpha   90.00
_cell.angle_beta   90.00
_cell.angle_gamma   90.00
#
_symmetry.space_group_name_H-M   'P 1'
#
loop_
_entity.id
_entity.type
_entity.pdbx_description
1 polymer ?
#
loop_
_entity_poly.entity_id
_entity_poly.type
_entity_poly.pdbx_seq_one_letter_code
_entity_poly.pdbx_strand_id
1 'polypeptide(L)' 'FPLLYRIALNVLPAQASAVPCERVFSSGKETDTDQRSNLSPETMERLQILKYVEARRRQNLSRTVA' A
#
# COMPACT_ATOMS: atom_id res chain seq x y z
N PHE A 1 10.49 -12.66 27.76
CA PHE A 1 9.99 -13.60 26.73
C PHE A 1 10.37 -13.13 25.33
N PRO A 2 11.61 -13.39 24.86
CA PRO A 2 12.09 -12.91 23.57
C PRO A 2 11.33 -13.51 22.37
N LEU A 3 10.81 -14.73 22.49
CA LEU A 3 10.06 -15.42 21.44
C LEU A 3 8.65 -14.84 21.26
N LEU A 4 7.95 -14.57 22.36
CA LEU A 4 6.63 -13.92 22.36
C LEU A 4 6.70 -12.49 21.79
N TYR A 5 7.77 -11.77 22.12
CA TYR A 5 8.03 -10.42 21.59
C TYR A 5 8.20 -10.43 20.05
N ARG A 6 8.95 -11.41 19.52
CA ARG A 6 9.10 -11.58 18.06
C ARG A 6 7.79 -11.93 17.37
N ILE A 7 6.94 -12.73 18.00
CA ILE A 7 5.61 -13.06 17.44
C ILE A 7 4.73 -11.80 17.44
N ALA A 8 4.69 -11.06 18.54
CA ALA A 8 3.91 -9.83 18.65
C ALA A 8 4.31 -8.79 17.57
N LEU A 9 5.61 -8.64 17.29
CA LEU A 9 6.09 -7.74 16.23
C LEU A 9 5.62 -8.11 14.83
N ASN A 10 5.28 -9.38 14.56
CA ASN A 10 4.74 -9.81 13.27
C ASN A 10 3.20 -9.76 13.24
N VAL A 11 2.56 -10.18 14.34
CA VAL A 11 1.10 -10.32 14.41
C VAL A 11 0.40 -8.98 14.61
N LEU A 12 0.93 -8.08 15.44
CA LEU A 12 0.31 -6.78 15.71
C LEU A 12 0.20 -5.86 14.48
N PRO A 13 1.21 -5.75 13.60
CA PRO A 13 1.09 -4.96 12.37
C PRO A 13 0.40 -5.70 11.23
N ALA A 14 0.09 -6.99 11.37
CA ALA A 14 -0.68 -7.71 10.37
C ALA A 14 -2.08 -7.09 10.29
N GLN A 15 -2.39 -6.44 9.17
CA GLN A 15 -3.68 -5.81 8.98
C GLN A 15 -4.78 -6.88 9.00
N ALA A 16 -5.64 -6.86 10.02
CA ALA A 16 -6.74 -7.82 10.16
C ALA A 16 -7.90 -7.59 9.19
N SER A 17 -7.89 -6.47 8.46
CA SER A 17 -8.97 -6.04 7.58
C SER A 17 -8.49 -5.90 6.14
N ALA A 18 -9.37 -6.21 5.18
CA ALA A 18 -9.14 -6.00 3.75
C ALA A 18 -9.35 -4.56 3.29
N VAL A 19 -9.71 -3.62 4.18
CA VAL A 19 -9.89 -2.18 3.89
C VAL A 19 -8.75 -1.52 3.11
N PRO A 20 -7.45 -1.78 3.37
CA PRO A 20 -6.39 -1.20 2.53
C PRO A 20 -6.42 -1.74 1.10
N CYS A 21 -6.81 -3.01 0.89
CA CYS A 21 -6.97 -3.58 -0.44
C CYS A 21 -8.13 -2.89 -1.17
N GLU A 22 -9.28 -2.74 -0.51
CA GLU A 22 -10.44 -2.03 -1.07
C GLU A 22 -10.13 -0.57 -1.41
N ARG A 23 -9.33 0.10 -0.56
CA ARG A 23 -8.88 1.48 -0.83
C ARG A 23 -7.97 1.56 -2.05
N VAL A 24 -7.06 0.61 -2.24
CA VAL A 24 -6.21 0.53 -3.43
C VAL A 24 -7.08 0.32 -4.67
N PHE A 25 -8.02 -0.63 -4.65
CA PHE A 25 -8.95 -0.88 -5.76
C PHE A 25 -9.85 0.33 -6.08
N SER A 26 -10.42 0.97 -5.05
CA SER A 26 -11.22 2.19 -5.23
C SER A 26 -10.40 3.34 -5.82
N SER A 27 -9.15 3.52 -5.39
CA SER A 27 -8.26 4.55 -5.94
C SER A 27 -7.77 4.25 -7.36
N GLY A 28 -7.79 2.98 -7.78
CA GLY A 28 -7.43 2.55 -9.13
C GLY A 28 -8.57 2.68 -10.12
N LYS A 29 -9.83 2.67 -9.65
CA LYS A 29 -11.04 2.73 -10.49
C LYS A 29 -11.07 3.94 -11.42
N GLU A 30 -10.61 5.10 -10.95
CA GLU A 30 -10.53 6.32 -11.76
C GLU A 30 -9.50 6.22 -12.90
N THR A 31 -8.36 5.56 -12.64
CA THR A 31 -7.29 5.40 -13.65
C THR A 31 -7.59 4.27 -14.63
N ASP A 32 -8.19 3.19 -14.15
CA ASP A 32 -8.41 1.94 -14.89
C ASP A 32 -9.74 1.93 -15.67
N THR A 33 -10.82 2.44 -15.07
CA THR A 33 -12.18 2.34 -15.65
C THR A 33 -12.67 3.65 -16.26
N ASP A 34 -12.50 4.78 -15.57
CA ASP A 34 -13.12 6.05 -15.98
C ASP A 34 -12.37 6.76 -17.13
N GLN A 35 -11.04 6.63 -17.22
CA GLN A 35 -10.27 7.22 -18.31
C GLN A 35 -10.09 6.32 -19.54
N ARG A 36 -10.74 5.14 -19.61
CA ARG A 36 -10.55 4.14 -20.69
C ARG A 36 -9.09 3.85 -21.01
N SER A 37 -8.21 3.93 -20.02
CA SER A 37 -6.85 3.45 -20.22
C SER A 37 -6.95 1.92 -20.14
N ASN A 38 -6.77 1.23 -21.27
CA ASN A 38 -6.65 -0.24 -21.30
C ASN A 38 -5.33 -0.64 -20.63
N LEU A 39 -5.14 -0.25 -19.37
CA LEU A 39 -4.00 -0.66 -18.57
C LEU A 39 -4.15 -2.15 -18.33
N SER A 40 -3.12 -2.91 -18.68
CA SER A 40 -3.11 -4.32 -18.31
C SER A 40 -3.10 -4.42 -16.78
N PRO A 41 -3.71 -5.46 -16.19
CA PRO A 41 -3.69 -5.68 -14.74
C PRO A 41 -2.27 -5.64 -14.15
N GLU A 42 -1.29 -6.13 -14.91
CA GLU A 42 0.13 -6.09 -14.55
C GLU A 42 0.69 -4.65 -14.47
N THR A 43 0.27 -3.77 -15.38
CA THR A 43 0.72 -2.37 -15.39
C THR A 43 0.08 -1.60 -14.24
N MET A 44 -1.21 -1.85 -13.97
CA MET A 44 -1.92 -1.29 -12.82
C MET A 44 -1.22 -1.69 -11.51
N GLU A 45 -0.90 -2.97 -11.34
CA GLU A 45 -0.23 -3.47 -10.13
C GLU A 45 1.11 -2.77 -9.89
N ARG A 46 1.96 -2.70 -10.93
CA ARG A 46 3.26 -2.01 -10.86
C ARG A 46 3.10 -0.53 -10.51
N LEU A 47 2.09 0.15 -11.06
CA LEU A 47 1.81 1.56 -10.75
C LEU A 47 1.35 1.75 -9.30
N GLN A 48 0.51 0.86 -8.77
CA GLN A 48 0.08 0.93 -7.37
C GLN A 48 1.24 0.67 -6.40
N ILE A 49 2.13 -0.28 -6.71
CA ILE A 49 3.35 -0.52 -5.94
C ILE A 49 4.24 0.72 -5.95
N LEU A 50 4.47 1.33 -7.12
CA LEU A 50 5.28 2.55 -7.25
C LEU A 50 4.68 3.71 -6.44
N LYS A 51 3.36 3.93 -6.54
CA LYS A 51 2.64 4.94 -5.76
C LYS A 51 2.82 4.73 -4.26
N TYR A 52 2.75 3.47 -3.80
CA TYR A 52 2.95 3.13 -2.40
C TYR A 52 4.39 3.41 -1.93
N VAL A 53 5.40 3.02 -2.72
CA VAL A 53 6.82 3.27 -2.41
C VAL A 53 7.09 4.77 -2.28
N GLU A 54 6.58 5.59 -3.21
CA GLU A 54 6.75 7.04 -3.17
C GLU A 54 6.02 7.69 -1.99
N ALA A 55 4.80 7.24 -1.67
CA ALA A 55 4.08 7.72 -0.49
C ALA A 55 4.82 7.39 0.81
N ARG A 56 5.36 6.17 0.93
CA ARG A 56 6.19 5.74 2.06
C ARG A 56 7.47 6.58 2.15
N ARG A 57 8.12 6.85 1.02
CA ARG A 57 9.33 7.68 0.94
C ARG A 57 9.07 9.11 1.44
N ARG A 58 7.95 9.72 1.03
CA ARG A 58 7.54 11.06 1.51
C ARG A 58 7.31 11.07 3.02
N GLN A 59 6.60 10.08 3.56
CA GLN A 59 6.39 9.98 5.01
C GLN A 59 7.69 9.80 5.80
N ASN A 60 8.64 9.03 5.26
CA ASN A 60 9.95 8.87 5.88
C ASN A 60 10.76 10.16 5.83
N LEU A 61 10.72 10.88 4.70
CA LEU A 61 11.40 12.17 4.56
C LEU A 61 10.84 13.17 5.58
N SER A 62 9.52 13.31 5.68
CA SER A 62 8.86 14.19 6.66
C SER A 62 9.16 13.82 8.12
N ARG A 63 9.45 12.54 8.42
CA ARG A 63 9.88 12.09 9.75
C ARG A 63 11.36 12.36 10.06
N THR A 64 12.19 12.60 9.05
CA THR A 64 13.62 12.89 9.21
C THR A 64 13.90 14.38 9.34
N VAL A 65 13.02 15.24 8.80
CA VAL A 65 13.10 16.72 8.95
C VAL A 65 12.28 17.29 10.11
N ALA A 66 11.51 16.47 10.82
CA ALA A 66 10.77 16.84 12.03
C ALA A 66 11.47 16.29 13.28
#